data_AF-A0A168PRA7-F1
#
_entry.id   AF-A0A168PRA7-F1
#
_cell.length_a   1.000
_cell.length_b   1.000
_cell.length_c   1.000
_cell.angle_alpha   90.00
_cell.angle_beta   90.00
_cell.angle_gamma   90.00
#
_symmetry.space_group_name_H-M   'P 1'
#
loop_
_entity.id
_entity.type
_entity.pdbx_description
1 polymer ?
#
loop_
_entity_poly.entity_id
_entity_poly.type
_entity_poly.pdbx_seq_one_letter_code
_entity_poly.pdbx_strand_id
1 'polypeptide(L)'
;SKYRFQSEIQQMMFVFGEVADPLQEATLLVEDIVRSQVIEIIIQAAAQASRRNSRYLSAEDLIFLMRHDRAKVNRLRSFLSWKDVRKNAKDASGDQVEDVVEETNTGKIHRSIIKLPWELVNQFSDVITKSINGGGAGDDESEDEDELEAYNDSIQRLKDADDITRAMTREEYVHYSECRQASFTYRKGKRFREWANMSSFVEVKPNDDIVDSLGFLTYEMVSKLTMTAIRIKHDEDKVETPGSPDSFCNGLFSLPSTEQTPLLAEHIHEAFRRLQQVPQPMKNFRGGLVRTRISLI
;
A
#
# COMPACT_ATOMS: atom_id res chain seq x y z
N SER A 1 8.08 23.02 -8.99
CA SER A 1 7.34 22.81 -7.73
C SER A 1 7.91 21.62 -7.00
N LYS A 2 8.20 21.76 -5.69
CA LYS A 2 8.71 20.70 -4.79
C LYS A 2 7.67 19.57 -4.65
N TYR A 3 6.40 19.95 -4.58
CA TYR A 3 5.27 19.05 -4.40
C TYR A 3 4.51 18.83 -5.70
N ARG A 4 4.11 17.57 -5.94
CA ARG A 4 3.57 17.09 -7.21
C ARG A 4 2.42 16.11 -7.03
N PHE A 5 2.02 15.69 -5.83
CA PHE A 5 0.97 14.68 -5.66
C PHE A 5 -0.06 15.05 -4.59
N GLN A 6 -0.16 16.32 -4.22
CA GLN A 6 -1.11 16.81 -3.22
C GLN A 6 -2.56 16.41 -3.51
N SER A 7 -3.03 16.56 -4.75
CA SER A 7 -4.39 16.17 -5.14
C SER A 7 -4.67 14.69 -4.94
N GLU A 8 -3.72 13.83 -5.35
CA GLU A 8 -3.83 12.39 -5.21
C GLU A 8 -3.77 11.97 -3.74
N ILE A 9 -2.93 12.63 -2.93
CA ILE A 9 -2.83 12.38 -1.50
C ILE A 9 -4.12 12.80 -0.79
N GLN A 10 -4.69 13.96 -1.11
CA GLN A 10 -5.96 14.40 -0.55
C GLN A 10 -7.08 13.41 -0.85
N GLN A 11 -7.19 12.95 -2.10
CA GLN A 11 -8.17 11.93 -2.50
C GLN A 11 -7.99 10.62 -1.74
N MET A 12 -6.74 10.15 -1.57
CA MET A 12 -6.46 8.95 -0.78
C MET A 12 -6.81 9.14 0.70
N MET A 13 -6.46 10.29 1.29
CA MET A 13 -6.75 10.60 2.69
C MET A 13 -8.26 10.69 2.95
N PHE A 14 -9.03 11.21 2.00
CA PHE A 14 -10.48 11.21 2.04
C PHE A 14 -11.03 9.78 2.08
N VAL A 15 -10.54 8.88 1.23
CA VAL A 15 -11.02 7.49 1.15
C VAL A 15 -10.70 6.68 2.40
N PHE A 16 -9.50 6.83 2.97
CA PHE A 16 -9.09 6.03 4.13
C PHE A 16 -9.54 6.58 5.48
N GLY A 17 -9.94 7.85 5.51
CA GLY A 17 -10.04 8.58 6.75
C GLY A 17 -11.25 9.50 6.87
N GLU A 18 -12.08 9.58 5.83
CA GLU A 18 -13.20 10.51 5.72
C GLU A 18 -12.77 11.97 5.95
N VAL A 19 -11.49 12.27 5.73
CA VAL A 19 -10.94 13.62 5.89
C VAL A 19 -11.31 14.42 4.65
N ALA A 20 -12.45 15.12 4.71
CA ALA A 20 -12.96 15.91 3.58
C ALA A 20 -11.99 17.02 3.15
N ASP A 21 -11.39 17.72 4.12
CA ASP A 21 -10.44 18.80 3.85
C ASP A 21 -9.19 18.68 4.73
N PRO A 22 -8.22 17.81 4.36
CA PRO A 22 -6.96 17.73 5.09
C PRO A 22 -6.18 19.02 4.91
N LEU A 23 -5.66 19.56 6.01
CA LEU A 23 -4.83 20.75 5.98
C LEU A 23 -3.67 20.59 4.99
N GLN A 24 -3.36 21.68 4.28
CA GLN A 24 -2.28 21.69 3.31
C GLN A 24 -0.95 21.19 3.91
N GLU A 25 -0.65 21.55 5.16
CA GLU A 25 0.55 21.11 5.85
C GLU A 25 0.61 19.60 6.06
N ALA A 26 -0.54 18.95 6.35
CA ALA A 26 -0.62 17.51 6.52
C ALA A 26 -0.37 16.78 5.19
N THR A 27 -0.99 17.23 4.09
CA THR A 27 -0.78 16.62 2.76
C THR A 27 0.67 16.81 2.27
N LEU A 28 1.28 17.96 2.56
CA LEU A 28 2.68 18.24 2.26
C LEU A 28 3.63 17.29 3.02
N LEU A 29 3.37 17.08 4.31
CA LEU A 29 4.15 16.19 5.14
C LEU A 29 4.02 14.73 4.68
N VAL A 30 2.80 14.29 4.34
CA VAL A 30 2.57 12.96 3.76
C VAL A 30 3.36 12.80 2.45
N GLU A 31 3.37 13.81 1.57
CA GLU A 31 4.14 13.74 0.33
C GLU A 31 5.66 13.60 0.60
N ASP A 32 6.21 14.36 1.53
CA ASP A 32 7.64 14.30 1.88
C ASP A 32 8.01 12.94 2.52
N ILE A 33 7.16 12.37 3.37
CA ILE A 33 7.36 11.04 3.98
C ILE A 33 7.32 9.96 2.90
N VAL A 34 6.27 9.93 2.08
CA VAL A 34 6.07 8.91 1.03
C VAL A 34 7.20 8.98 0.02
N ARG A 35 7.63 10.19 -0.40
CA ARG A 35 8.77 10.36 -1.29
C ARG A 35 10.05 9.77 -0.71
N SER A 36 10.33 10.06 0.56
CA SER A 36 11.53 9.58 1.25
C SER A 36 11.54 8.06 1.36
N GLN A 37 10.38 7.46 1.68
CA GLN A 37 10.21 6.01 1.73
C GLN A 37 10.40 5.36 0.35
N VAL A 38 9.84 5.93 -0.73
CA VAL A 38 10.04 5.43 -2.10
C VAL A 38 11.51 5.44 -2.48
N ILE A 39 12.23 6.53 -2.18
CA ILE A 39 13.68 6.63 -2.47
C ILE A 39 14.44 5.54 -1.70
N GLU A 40 14.15 5.34 -0.42
CA GLU A 40 14.80 4.29 0.37
C GLU A 40 14.52 2.89 -0.18
N ILE A 41 13.27 2.60 -0.57
CA ILE A 41 12.88 1.34 -1.23
C ILE A 41 13.73 1.11 -2.49
N ILE A 42 13.85 2.13 -3.34
CA ILE A 42 14.61 2.05 -4.59
C ILE A 42 16.10 1.77 -4.30
N ILE A 43 16.71 2.48 -3.35
CA ILE A 43 18.11 2.29 -2.98
C ILE A 43 18.34 0.86 -2.46
N GLN A 44 17.48 0.39 -1.55
CA GLN A 44 17.60 -0.96 -0.99
C GLN A 44 17.38 -2.04 -2.05
N ALA A 45 16.40 -1.86 -2.94
CA ALA A 45 16.11 -2.82 -4.00
C ALA A 45 17.20 -2.85 -5.07
N ALA A 46 17.76 -1.69 -5.45
CA ALA A 46 18.93 -1.59 -6.32
C ALA A 46 20.14 -2.32 -5.71
N ALA A 47 20.37 -2.18 -4.40
CA ALA A 47 21.41 -2.92 -3.70
C ALA A 47 21.19 -4.44 -3.74
N GLN A 48 19.94 -4.93 -3.68
CA GLN A 48 19.64 -6.36 -3.87
C GLN A 48 19.90 -6.81 -5.32
N ALA A 49 19.47 -6.04 -6.31
CA ALA A 49 19.73 -6.33 -7.73
C ALA A 49 21.24 -6.43 -8.02
N SER A 50 22.05 -5.51 -7.48
CA SER A 50 23.50 -5.56 -7.59
C SER A 50 24.10 -6.82 -6.93
N ARG A 51 23.54 -7.28 -5.80
CA ARG A 51 23.98 -8.55 -5.15
C ARG A 51 23.64 -9.79 -5.98
N ARG A 52 22.57 -9.74 -6.79
CA ARG A 52 22.25 -10.76 -7.82
C ARG A 52 23.10 -10.63 -9.09
N ASN A 53 24.03 -9.68 -9.13
CA ASN A 53 24.83 -9.35 -10.31
C ASN A 53 23.96 -8.91 -11.51
N SER A 54 22.83 -8.24 -11.23
CA SER A 54 21.93 -7.66 -12.23
C SER A 54 21.96 -6.14 -12.14
N ARG A 55 21.92 -5.49 -13.31
CA ARG A 55 21.70 -4.03 -13.42
C ARG A 55 20.22 -3.66 -13.57
N TYR A 56 19.36 -4.67 -13.77
CA TYR A 56 17.93 -4.52 -13.92
C TYR A 56 17.24 -4.84 -12.59
N LEU A 57 16.32 -3.95 -12.21
CA LEU A 57 15.45 -4.15 -11.04
C LEU A 57 14.30 -5.09 -11.41
N SER A 58 14.07 -6.09 -10.57
CA SER A 58 12.95 -7.03 -10.66
C SER A 58 11.89 -6.70 -9.61
N ALA A 59 10.63 -7.04 -9.87
CA ALA A 59 9.56 -6.94 -8.87
C ALA A 59 9.91 -7.77 -7.62
N GLU A 60 10.62 -8.88 -7.79
CA GLU A 60 11.13 -9.71 -6.70
C GLU A 60 12.02 -8.92 -5.72
N ASP A 61 12.84 -7.99 -6.22
CA ASP A 61 13.74 -7.18 -5.37
C ASP A 61 12.94 -6.27 -4.43
N LEU A 62 11.79 -5.77 -4.88
CA LEU A 62 10.86 -4.99 -4.07
C LEU A 62 10.13 -5.89 -3.07
N ILE A 63 9.56 -7.02 -3.53
CA ILE A 63 8.81 -7.97 -2.69
C ILE A 63 9.71 -8.49 -1.56
N PHE A 64 11.00 -8.70 -1.82
CA PHE A 64 11.95 -9.16 -0.81
C PHE A 64 12.10 -8.19 0.38
N LEU A 65 11.98 -6.89 0.15
CA LEU A 65 12.09 -5.88 1.21
C LEU A 65 10.92 -5.95 2.19
N MET A 66 9.74 -6.37 1.73
CA MET A 66 8.52 -6.50 2.53
C MET A 66 8.18 -7.94 2.92
N ARG A 67 9.11 -8.90 2.71
CA ARG A 67 8.89 -10.35 2.90
C ARG A 67 8.35 -10.79 4.27
N HIS A 68 8.43 -9.93 5.28
CA HIS A 68 7.93 -10.22 6.63
C HIS A 68 6.42 -9.95 6.78
N ASP A 69 5.85 -9.16 5.88
CA ASP A 69 4.41 -8.85 5.83
C ASP A 69 3.76 -9.73 4.76
N ARG A 70 3.36 -10.95 5.14
CA ARG A 70 2.79 -11.96 4.21
C ARG A 70 1.55 -11.44 3.49
N ALA A 71 0.62 -10.83 4.23
CA ALA A 71 -0.58 -10.24 3.66
C ALA A 71 -0.26 -9.17 2.60
N LYS A 72 0.70 -8.27 2.86
CA LYS A 72 1.14 -7.28 1.85
C LYS A 72 1.79 -7.94 0.63
N VAL A 73 2.63 -8.96 0.82
CA VAL A 73 3.25 -9.72 -0.27
C VAL A 73 2.20 -10.40 -1.14
N ASN A 74 1.24 -11.08 -0.51
CA ASN A 74 0.17 -11.80 -1.20
C ASN A 74 -0.69 -10.84 -2.04
N ARG A 75 -1.06 -9.69 -1.49
CA ARG A 75 -1.79 -8.64 -2.24
C ARG A 75 -1.01 -8.09 -3.42
N LEU A 76 0.29 -7.84 -3.27
CA LEU A 76 1.13 -7.37 -4.38
C LEU A 76 1.28 -8.45 -5.47
N ARG A 77 1.40 -9.72 -5.12
CA ARG A 77 1.43 -10.84 -6.09
C ARG A 77 0.12 -10.92 -6.86
N SER A 78 -1.02 -10.91 -6.18
CA SER A 78 -2.34 -10.91 -6.82
C SER A 78 -2.52 -9.70 -7.74
N PHE A 79 -2.12 -8.50 -7.30
CA PHE A 79 -2.18 -7.27 -8.10
C PHE A 79 -1.39 -7.38 -9.41
N LEU A 80 -0.14 -7.84 -9.34
CA LEU A 80 0.70 -8.02 -10.53
C LEU A 80 0.17 -9.13 -11.45
N SER A 81 -0.32 -10.23 -10.88
CA SER A 81 -0.90 -11.33 -11.66
C SER A 81 -2.16 -10.88 -12.43
N TRP A 82 -3.04 -10.11 -11.79
CA TRP A 82 -4.21 -9.52 -12.46
C TRP A 82 -3.84 -8.45 -13.50
N LYS A 83 -2.73 -7.74 -13.30
CA LYS A 83 -2.19 -6.82 -14.31
C LYS A 83 -1.74 -7.60 -15.55
N ASP A 84 -1.02 -8.71 -15.39
CA ASP A 84 -0.58 -9.56 -16.50
C ASP A 84 -1.78 -10.12 -17.29
N VAL A 85 -2.82 -10.58 -16.59
CA VAL A 85 -4.07 -11.02 -17.22
C VAL A 85 -4.69 -9.93 -18.09
N ARG A 86 -4.87 -8.71 -17.54
CA ARG A 86 -5.48 -7.59 -18.27
C ARG A 86 -4.65 -7.17 -19.48
N LYS A 87 -3.32 -7.19 -19.36
CA LYS A 87 -2.41 -6.91 -20.46
C LYS A 87 -2.54 -7.95 -21.58
N ASN A 88 -2.52 -9.24 -21.23
CA ASN A 88 -2.66 -10.33 -22.19
C ASN A 88 -4.03 -10.33 -22.90
N ALA A 89 -5.11 -10.01 -22.18
CA ALA A 89 -6.44 -9.88 -22.76
C ALA A 89 -6.53 -8.70 -23.74
N LYS A 90 -5.91 -7.56 -23.41
CA LYS A 90 -5.84 -6.39 -24.29
C LYS A 90 -5.06 -6.68 -25.57
N ASP A 91 -3.93 -7.38 -25.45
CA ASP A 91 -3.10 -7.77 -26.59
C ASP A 91 -3.83 -8.78 -27.51
N ALA A 92 -4.74 -9.59 -26.96
CA ALA A 92 -5.57 -10.53 -27.73
C ALA A 92 -6.80 -9.88 -28.39
N SER A 93 -7.39 -8.85 -27.78
CA SER A 93 -8.65 -8.25 -28.23
C SER A 93 -8.48 -6.98 -29.08
N GLY A 94 -7.29 -6.36 -29.12
CA GLY A 94 -7.01 -5.18 -29.95
C GLY A 94 -7.79 -3.90 -29.58
N ASP A 95 -8.67 -3.94 -28.58
CA ASP A 95 -9.50 -2.82 -28.14
C ASP A 95 -9.26 -2.48 -26.66
N GLN A 96 -9.49 -1.23 -26.27
CA GLN A 96 -9.30 -0.75 -24.89
C GLN A 96 -10.42 -1.27 -23.97
N VAL A 97 -10.31 -2.52 -23.54
CA VAL A 97 -11.08 -3.06 -22.41
C VAL A 97 -10.54 -2.45 -21.12
N GLU A 98 -10.96 -1.22 -20.81
CA GLU A 98 -10.63 -0.55 -19.55
C GLU A 98 -11.64 -0.79 -18.43
N ASP A 99 -12.76 -1.49 -18.65
CA ASP A 99 -13.82 -1.53 -17.63
C ASP A 99 -14.73 -2.77 -17.62
N VAL A 100 -14.16 -3.97 -17.80
CA VAL A 100 -14.94 -5.22 -17.64
C VAL A 100 -14.09 -6.32 -17.00
N VAL A 101 -13.86 -6.25 -15.68
CA VAL A 101 -13.68 -7.50 -14.90
C VAL A 101 -14.07 -7.25 -13.43
N GLU A 102 -15.35 -7.08 -13.13
CA GLU A 102 -15.84 -7.37 -11.77
C GLU A 102 -16.90 -8.46 -11.70
N GLU A 103 -17.57 -8.81 -12.79
CA GLU A 103 -18.47 -9.96 -12.78
C GLU A 103 -18.33 -10.76 -14.07
N THR A 104 -18.32 -12.09 -13.92
CA THR A 104 -18.29 -13.11 -14.96
C THR A 104 -16.92 -13.43 -15.57
N ASN A 105 -16.21 -14.42 -15.00
CA ASN A 105 -15.71 -15.52 -15.82
C ASN A 105 -15.26 -16.74 -14.99
N THR A 106 -16.06 -17.79 -15.07
CA THR A 106 -15.80 -19.17 -14.65
C THR A 106 -14.90 -19.93 -15.65
N GLY A 107 -13.98 -19.23 -16.30
CA GLY A 107 -12.93 -19.84 -17.12
C GLY A 107 -11.62 -19.82 -16.35
N LYS A 108 -10.86 -20.93 -16.35
CA LYS A 108 -9.49 -20.99 -15.80
C LYS A 108 -8.58 -20.04 -16.60
N ILE A 109 -8.62 -18.75 -16.29
CA ILE A 109 -7.70 -17.75 -16.81
C ILE A 109 -6.34 -18.07 -16.20
N HIS A 110 -5.35 -18.39 -17.04
CA HIS A 110 -4.02 -18.74 -16.58
C HIS A 110 -3.32 -17.48 -16.04
N ARG A 111 -3.36 -17.32 -14.73
CA ARG A 111 -2.68 -16.24 -14.00
C ARG A 111 -1.22 -16.63 -13.78
N SER A 112 -0.28 -15.76 -14.15
CA SER A 112 1.15 -15.96 -13.84
C SER A 112 1.36 -15.83 -12.33
N ILE A 113 1.66 -16.93 -11.66
CA ILE A 113 2.04 -16.92 -10.25
C ILE A 113 3.53 -16.53 -10.16
N ILE A 114 3.82 -15.41 -9.51
CA ILE A 114 5.19 -14.96 -9.26
C ILE A 114 5.81 -15.90 -8.22
N LYS A 115 6.65 -16.85 -8.63
CA LYS A 115 7.35 -17.78 -7.70
C LYS A 115 8.49 -17.06 -6.98
N LEU A 116 8.49 -17.05 -5.64
CA LEU A 116 9.49 -16.33 -4.85
C LEU A 116 10.66 -17.25 -4.47
N PRO A 117 11.93 -16.87 -4.68
CA PRO A 117 13.06 -17.76 -4.42
C PRO A 117 13.26 -18.19 -2.96
N TRP A 118 12.63 -17.51 -1.99
CA TRP A 118 12.68 -17.87 -0.57
C TRP A 118 11.49 -18.71 -0.09
N GLU A 119 10.61 -19.14 -0.99
CA GLU A 119 9.59 -20.14 -0.66
C GLU A 119 10.21 -21.53 -0.61
N LEU A 120 9.92 -22.25 0.47
CA LEU A 120 10.49 -23.57 0.73
C LEU A 120 10.27 -24.53 -0.43
N VAL A 121 9.07 -24.50 -1.03
CA VAL A 121 8.67 -25.38 -2.14
C VAL A 121 9.52 -25.14 -3.39
N ASN A 122 9.87 -23.88 -3.69
CA ASN A 122 10.59 -23.54 -4.92
C ASN A 122 12.01 -24.12 -4.95
N GLN A 123 12.65 -24.31 -3.79
CA GLN A 123 13.98 -24.93 -3.69
C GLN A 123 13.97 -26.43 -4.05
N PHE A 124 12.83 -27.10 -3.92
CA PHE A 124 12.67 -28.52 -4.20
C PHE A 124 11.82 -28.80 -5.44
N SER A 125 11.47 -27.77 -6.22
CA SER A 125 10.60 -27.90 -7.40
C SER A 125 11.07 -28.99 -8.37
N ASP A 126 12.37 -29.13 -8.62
CA ASP A 126 12.93 -30.20 -9.48
C ASP A 126 12.72 -31.61 -8.90
N VAL A 127 12.82 -31.76 -7.58
CA VAL A 127 12.65 -33.04 -6.87
C VAL A 127 11.17 -33.40 -6.76
N ILE A 128 10.33 -32.42 -6.46
CA ILE A 128 8.86 -32.56 -6.37
C ILE A 128 8.29 -32.91 -7.75
N THR A 129 8.68 -32.17 -8.80
CA THR A 129 8.23 -32.45 -10.18
C THR A 129 8.68 -33.84 -10.64
N LYS A 130 9.86 -34.30 -10.23
CA LYS A 130 10.36 -35.65 -10.52
C LYS A 130 9.63 -36.74 -9.74
N SER A 131 9.13 -36.45 -8.54
CA SER A 131 8.31 -37.36 -7.73
C SER A 131 6.89 -37.50 -8.30
N ILE A 132 6.29 -36.40 -8.75
CA ILE A 132 4.92 -36.37 -9.31
C ILE A 132 4.85 -37.07 -10.68
N ASN A 133 5.88 -36.94 -11.52
CA ASN A 133 5.95 -37.63 -12.81
C ASN A 133 6.16 -39.16 -12.71
N GLY A 134 6.34 -39.71 -11.49
CA GLY A 134 6.55 -41.14 -11.22
C GLY A 134 5.30 -41.91 -10.79
N GLY A 135 4.17 -41.25 -10.53
CA GLY A 135 2.92 -41.95 -10.22
C GLY A 135 2.01 -41.16 -9.29
N GLY A 136 0.79 -40.90 -9.77
CA GLY A 136 -0.34 -40.54 -8.93
C GLY A 136 -0.66 -39.05 -8.94
N ALA A 137 -1.83 -38.72 -9.48
CA ALA A 137 -2.52 -37.47 -9.29
C ALA A 137 -2.56 -37.07 -7.81
N GLY A 138 -2.26 -35.81 -7.52
CA GLY A 138 -2.44 -35.25 -6.17
C GLY A 138 -1.59 -34.02 -5.95
N ASP A 139 -1.95 -32.89 -6.57
CA ASP A 139 -1.60 -31.55 -6.03
C ASP A 139 -2.41 -30.40 -6.68
N ASP A 140 -3.70 -30.63 -7.00
CA ASP A 140 -4.64 -29.56 -7.44
C ASP A 140 -5.69 -29.27 -6.35
N GLU A 141 -5.46 -29.75 -5.11
CA GLU A 141 -6.38 -29.60 -3.96
C GLU A 141 -5.83 -28.76 -2.81
N SER A 142 -4.55 -28.34 -2.84
CA SER A 142 -4.13 -27.20 -2.02
C SER A 142 -4.47 -25.93 -2.78
N GLU A 143 -5.72 -25.52 -2.76
CA GLU A 143 -6.05 -24.11 -3.01
C GLU A 143 -5.13 -23.29 -2.10
N ASP A 144 -4.20 -22.55 -2.73
CA ASP A 144 -3.05 -21.95 -2.07
C ASP A 144 -3.52 -21.15 -0.84
N GLU A 145 -3.09 -21.50 0.36
CA GLU A 145 -3.43 -20.79 1.61
C GLU A 145 -3.20 -19.27 1.47
N ASP A 146 -2.16 -18.91 0.70
CA ASP A 146 -1.83 -17.53 0.32
C ASP A 146 -2.86 -16.89 -0.63
N GLU A 147 -3.45 -17.64 -1.57
CA GLU A 147 -4.53 -17.15 -2.44
C GLU A 147 -5.83 -16.97 -1.65
N LEU A 148 -6.14 -17.87 -0.71
CA LEU A 148 -7.27 -17.73 0.20
C LEU A 148 -7.10 -16.50 1.11
N GLU A 149 -5.89 -16.25 1.64
CA GLU A 149 -5.60 -15.07 2.45
C GLU A 149 -5.77 -13.78 1.63
N ALA A 150 -5.21 -13.73 0.41
CA ALA A 150 -5.36 -12.58 -0.48
C ALA A 150 -6.83 -12.32 -0.85
N TYR A 151 -7.59 -13.40 -1.10
CA TYR A 151 -9.03 -13.32 -1.37
C TYR A 151 -9.80 -12.78 -0.16
N ASN A 152 -9.53 -13.32 1.03
CA ASN A 152 -10.19 -12.87 2.26
C ASN A 152 -9.91 -11.39 2.57
N ASP A 153 -8.67 -10.92 2.39
CA ASP A 153 -8.35 -9.48 2.53
C ASP A 153 -9.09 -8.63 1.49
N SER A 154 -9.14 -9.08 0.23
CA SER A 154 -9.89 -8.38 -0.83
C SER A 154 -11.38 -8.26 -0.48
N ILE A 155 -11.98 -9.33 0.04
CA ILE A 155 -13.38 -9.34 0.48
C ILE A 155 -13.58 -8.43 1.69
N GLN A 156 -12.64 -8.40 2.64
CA GLN A 156 -12.74 -7.50 3.79
C GLN A 156 -12.72 -6.02 3.36
N ARG A 157 -11.82 -5.63 2.46
CA ARG A 157 -11.76 -4.26 1.92
C ARG A 157 -13.02 -3.87 1.15
N LEU A 158 -13.64 -4.84 0.46
CA LEU A 158 -14.91 -4.62 -0.23
C LEU A 158 -16.04 -4.36 0.78
N LYS A 159 -16.10 -5.15 1.85
CA LYS A 159 -17.06 -4.94 2.95
C LYS A 159 -16.87 -3.59 3.63
N ASP A 160 -15.63 -3.20 3.93
CA ASP A 160 -15.34 -1.91 4.54
C ASP A 160 -15.79 -0.74 3.64
N ALA A 161 -15.59 -0.86 2.32
CA ALA A 161 -16.08 0.12 1.35
C ALA A 161 -17.62 0.15 1.25
N ASP A 162 -18.28 -1.01 1.32
CA ASP A 162 -19.74 -1.10 1.35
C ASP A 162 -20.31 -0.47 2.63
N ASP A 163 -19.65 -0.65 3.78
CA ASP A 163 -20.04 -0.04 5.06
C ASP A 163 -19.94 1.49 5.01
N ILE A 164 -18.87 2.04 4.42
CA ILE A 164 -18.67 3.48 4.22
C ILE A 164 -19.74 4.05 3.28
N THR A 165 -20.01 3.37 2.17
CA THR A 165 -20.89 3.88 1.11
C THR A 165 -22.38 3.65 1.38
N ARG A 166 -22.75 2.80 2.35
CA ARG A 166 -24.15 2.45 2.67
C ARG A 166 -25.06 3.64 2.94
N ALA A 167 -24.53 4.67 3.60
CA ALA A 167 -25.29 5.86 4.00
C ALA A 167 -25.03 7.09 3.10
N MET A 168 -24.21 6.96 2.06
CA MET A 168 -23.87 8.07 1.17
C MET A 168 -25.02 8.40 0.22
N THR A 169 -25.17 9.69 -0.06
CA THR A 169 -26.01 10.16 -1.16
C THR A 169 -25.36 9.80 -2.51
N ARG A 170 -26.14 9.91 -3.59
CA ARG A 170 -25.62 9.68 -4.95
C ARG A 170 -24.42 10.57 -5.28
N GLU A 171 -24.47 11.83 -4.88
CA GLU A 171 -23.41 12.81 -5.17
C GLU A 171 -22.14 12.49 -4.39
N GLU A 172 -22.27 12.15 -3.10
CA GLU A 172 -21.16 11.71 -2.25
C GLU A 172 -20.55 10.41 -2.75
N TYR A 173 -21.37 9.44 -3.19
CA TYR A 173 -20.88 8.18 -3.73
C TYR A 173 -20.05 8.38 -5.00
N VAL A 174 -20.52 9.21 -5.95
CA VAL A 174 -19.76 9.55 -7.16
C VAL A 174 -18.41 10.16 -6.79
N HIS A 175 -18.40 11.14 -5.89
CA HIS A 175 -17.15 11.75 -5.42
C HIS A 175 -16.21 10.73 -4.76
N TYR A 176 -16.73 9.87 -3.87
CA TYR A 176 -15.98 8.81 -3.22
C TYR A 176 -15.36 7.83 -4.23
N SER A 177 -16.13 7.39 -5.22
CA SER A 177 -15.65 6.48 -6.26
C SER A 177 -14.49 7.07 -7.08
N GLU A 178 -14.55 8.37 -7.41
CA GLU A 178 -13.47 9.07 -8.11
C GLU A 178 -12.21 9.18 -7.24
N CYS A 179 -12.38 9.53 -5.96
CA CYS A 179 -11.27 9.59 -5.01
C CYS A 179 -10.63 8.22 -4.76
N ARG A 180 -11.42 7.14 -4.71
CA ARG A 180 -10.94 5.77 -4.51
C ARG A 180 -10.01 5.29 -5.63
N GLN A 181 -10.18 5.82 -6.84
CA GLN A 181 -9.33 5.52 -7.99
C GLN A 181 -8.01 6.33 -8.01
N ALA A 182 -7.79 7.22 -7.04
CA ALA A 182 -6.57 7.99 -6.95
C ALA A 182 -5.32 7.10 -6.92
N SER A 183 -4.31 7.47 -7.69
CA SER A 183 -3.06 6.73 -7.79
C SER A 183 -1.90 7.66 -8.15
N PHE A 184 -0.73 7.36 -7.59
CA PHE A 184 0.52 8.03 -7.93
C PHE A 184 1.03 7.68 -9.35
N THR A 185 0.68 6.50 -9.85
CA THR A 185 1.33 5.92 -11.04
C THR A 185 0.40 5.69 -12.22
N TYR A 186 -0.92 5.52 -11.98
CA TYR A 186 -1.89 5.31 -13.05
C TYR A 186 -1.86 6.47 -14.06
N ARG A 187 -1.48 6.16 -15.31
CA ARG A 187 -1.24 7.12 -16.41
C ARG A 187 -0.22 8.23 -16.09
N LYS A 188 0.53 8.11 -14.98
CA LYS A 188 1.44 9.13 -14.44
C LYS A 188 2.86 8.61 -14.22
N GLY A 189 3.23 7.47 -14.79
CA GLY A 189 4.55 6.84 -14.57
C GLY A 189 5.76 7.74 -14.86
N LYS A 190 5.70 8.62 -15.88
CA LYS A 190 6.79 9.61 -16.14
C LYS A 190 6.92 10.62 -14.99
N ARG A 191 5.80 11.23 -14.58
CA ARG A 191 5.72 12.18 -13.45
C ARG A 191 6.24 11.54 -12.16
N PHE A 192 5.85 10.28 -11.91
CA PHE A 192 6.30 9.53 -10.74
C PHE A 192 7.81 9.28 -10.74
N ARG A 193 8.39 8.85 -11.87
CA ARG A 193 9.84 8.64 -11.99
C ARG A 193 10.66 9.90 -11.75
N GLU A 194 10.22 11.03 -12.32
CA GLU A 194 10.86 12.33 -12.14
C GLU A 194 10.71 12.83 -10.70
N TRP A 195 9.52 12.66 -10.11
CA TRP A 195 9.25 13.01 -8.72
C TRP A 195 10.13 12.20 -7.76
N ALA A 196 10.22 10.88 -7.90
CA ALA A 196 11.09 10.05 -7.06
C ALA A 196 12.60 10.19 -7.40
N ASN A 197 12.94 10.93 -8.46
CA ASN A 197 14.31 11.07 -8.96
C ASN A 197 15.00 9.71 -9.21
N MET A 198 14.27 8.75 -9.79
CA MET A 198 14.73 7.35 -9.89
C MET A 198 16.04 7.19 -10.67
N SER A 199 16.27 8.03 -11.69
CA SER A 199 17.48 8.00 -12.52
C SER A 199 18.77 8.28 -11.75
N SER A 200 18.67 8.85 -10.54
CA SER A 200 19.84 9.09 -9.68
C SER A 200 20.24 7.86 -8.86
N PHE A 201 19.36 6.86 -8.75
CA PHE A 201 19.53 5.70 -7.87
C PHE A 201 19.57 4.36 -8.63
N VAL A 202 19.08 4.32 -9.87
CA VAL A 202 19.05 3.12 -10.70
C VAL A 202 19.74 3.41 -12.03
N GLU A 203 20.68 2.53 -12.43
CA GLU A 203 21.43 2.67 -13.70
C GLU A 203 20.53 2.50 -14.93
N VAL A 204 19.61 1.55 -14.85
CA VAL A 204 18.68 1.21 -15.93
C VAL A 204 17.29 1.72 -15.60
N LYS A 205 16.61 2.28 -16.61
CA LYS A 205 15.22 2.73 -16.47
C LYS A 205 14.33 1.56 -15.98
N PRO A 206 13.63 1.71 -14.85
CA PRO A 206 12.76 0.66 -14.35
C PRO A 206 11.58 0.34 -15.28
N ASN A 207 11.20 -0.93 -15.31
CA ASN A 207 10.03 -1.43 -16.04
C ASN A 207 8.73 -0.91 -15.42
N ASP A 208 7.64 -0.93 -16.19
CA ASP A 208 6.34 -0.46 -15.70
C ASP A 208 5.82 -1.30 -14.51
N ASP A 209 6.20 -2.58 -14.39
CA ASP A 209 5.87 -3.42 -13.23
C ASP A 209 6.52 -2.92 -11.93
N ILE A 210 7.73 -2.37 -12.02
CA ILE A 210 8.39 -1.73 -10.88
C ILE A 210 7.64 -0.46 -10.50
N VAL A 211 7.29 0.35 -11.50
CA VAL A 211 6.56 1.60 -11.25
C VAL A 211 5.20 1.29 -10.61
N ASP A 212 4.47 0.30 -11.10
CA ASP A 212 3.17 -0.08 -10.53
C ASP A 212 3.29 -0.74 -9.16
N SER A 213 4.33 -1.53 -8.91
CA SER A 213 4.63 -2.05 -7.58
C SER A 213 4.89 -0.91 -6.59
N LEU A 214 5.69 0.09 -6.97
CA LEU A 214 5.91 1.28 -6.15
C LEU A 214 4.63 2.09 -5.98
N GLY A 215 3.78 2.19 -7.01
CA GLY A 215 2.46 2.81 -6.93
C GLY A 215 1.56 2.14 -5.90
N PHE A 216 1.48 0.81 -5.93
CA PHE A 216 0.78 0.00 -4.93
C PHE A 216 1.30 0.29 -3.51
N LEU A 217 2.62 0.30 -3.32
CA LEU A 217 3.21 0.59 -2.01
C LEU A 217 2.94 2.01 -1.55
N THR A 218 2.96 3.00 -2.44
CA THR A 218 2.63 4.39 -2.06
C THR A 218 1.20 4.54 -1.57
N TYR A 219 0.25 3.84 -2.20
CA TYR A 219 -1.15 3.81 -1.76
C TYR A 219 -1.27 3.21 -0.36
N GLU A 220 -0.60 2.08 -0.11
CA GLU A 220 -0.54 1.44 1.21
C GLU A 220 0.15 2.31 2.27
N MET A 221 1.20 3.05 1.90
CA MET A 221 1.87 3.98 2.81
C MET A 221 0.95 5.13 3.23
N VAL A 222 0.24 5.74 2.29
CA VAL A 222 -0.75 6.79 2.59
C VAL A 222 -1.89 6.23 3.44
N SER A 223 -2.37 5.03 3.13
CA SER A 223 -3.39 4.33 3.92
C SER A 223 -2.97 4.15 5.38
N LYS A 224 -1.83 3.49 5.61
CA LYS A 224 -1.33 3.22 6.96
C LYS A 224 -1.03 4.49 7.75
N LEU A 225 -0.47 5.52 7.10
CA LEU A 225 -0.22 6.82 7.73
C LEU A 225 -1.53 7.49 8.15
N THR A 226 -2.50 7.57 7.25
CA THR A 226 -3.78 8.24 7.49
C THR A 226 -4.57 7.54 8.58
N MET A 227 -4.74 6.21 8.49
CA MET A 227 -5.48 5.43 9.49
C MET A 227 -4.82 5.50 10.87
N THR A 228 -3.48 5.45 10.92
CA THR A 228 -2.76 5.57 12.20
C THR A 228 -2.91 6.96 12.80
N ALA A 229 -2.86 8.01 11.98
CA ALA A 229 -3.02 9.39 12.43
C ALA A 229 -4.45 9.67 12.94
N ILE A 230 -5.47 9.11 12.29
CA ILE A 230 -6.87 9.21 12.75
C ILE A 230 -7.06 8.48 14.07
N ARG A 231 -6.45 7.30 14.23
CA ARG A 231 -6.48 6.59 15.51
C ARG A 231 -5.85 7.42 16.63
N ILE A 232 -4.70 8.05 16.37
CA ILE A 232 -4.03 8.94 17.33
C ILE A 232 -4.94 10.10 17.71
N LYS A 233 -5.49 10.79 16.71
CA LYS A 233 -6.43 11.90 16.93
C LYS A 233 -7.63 11.48 17.79
N HIS A 234 -8.24 10.35 17.48
CA HIS A 234 -9.38 9.84 18.25
C HIS A 234 -8.99 9.45 19.69
N ASP A 235 -7.78 8.94 19.90
CA ASP A 235 -7.25 8.68 21.25
C ASP A 235 -6.99 10.00 22.01
N GLU A 236 -6.53 11.06 21.33
CA GLU A 236 -6.35 12.40 21.90
C GLU A 236 -7.69 13.05 22.26
N ASP A 237 -8.67 13.05 21.35
CA ASP A 237 -10.02 13.58 21.58
C ASP A 237 -10.70 12.91 22.80
N LYS A 238 -10.43 11.61 23.03
CA LYS A 238 -10.92 10.85 24.20
C LYS A 238 -10.24 11.24 25.51
N VAL A 239 -8.99 11.68 25.47
CA VAL A 239 -8.22 12.09 26.65
C VAL A 239 -8.52 13.54 27.04
N GLU A 240 -9.00 14.36 26.11
CA GLU A 240 -9.48 15.72 26.40
C GLU A 240 -10.91 15.74 26.99
N THR A 241 -11.70 14.68 26.74
CA THR A 241 -13.10 14.55 27.19
C THR A 241 -13.37 13.90 28.57
N PRO A 242 -12.43 13.38 29.39
CA PRO A 242 -12.72 12.84 30.70
C PRO A 242 -12.65 13.96 31.77
N GLY A 243 -13.78 14.64 31.99
CA GLY A 243 -14.03 15.33 33.26
C GLY A 243 -13.35 16.69 33.48
N SER A 244 -13.21 17.53 32.46
CA SER A 244 -12.82 18.93 32.66
C SER A 244 -13.93 19.68 33.45
N PRO A 245 -13.65 20.21 34.67
CA PRO A 245 -14.60 21.03 35.42
C PRO A 245 -14.80 22.43 34.81
N ASP A 246 -14.09 22.75 33.72
CA ASP A 246 -14.14 24.03 33.01
C ASP A 246 -15.18 24.08 31.88
N SER A 247 -16.05 23.08 31.73
CA SER A 247 -17.19 23.13 30.78
C SER A 247 -18.31 24.12 31.19
N PHE A 248 -18.01 25.12 32.03
CA PHE A 248 -18.92 26.21 32.38
C PHE A 248 -19.10 27.26 31.26
N CYS A 249 -18.42 27.11 30.11
CA CYS A 249 -18.50 28.03 28.98
C CYS A 249 -18.98 27.39 27.65
N ASN A 250 -19.64 26.24 27.70
CA ASN A 250 -20.49 25.77 26.58
C ASN A 250 -21.83 26.52 26.65
N GLY A 251 -21.82 27.81 26.31
CA GLY A 251 -23.03 28.63 26.26
C GLY A 251 -24.00 28.11 25.19
N LEU A 252 -25.29 28.43 25.35
CA LEU A 252 -26.38 28.06 24.43
C LEU A 252 -26.16 28.49 22.95
N PHE A 253 -25.13 29.31 22.69
CA PHE A 253 -24.73 29.83 21.38
C PHE A 253 -23.28 29.47 20.99
N SER A 254 -22.61 28.56 21.70
CA SER A 254 -21.32 28.02 21.23
C SER A 254 -21.57 27.17 19.98
N LEU A 255 -20.64 27.22 19.01
CA LEU A 255 -20.70 26.31 17.87
C LEU A 255 -20.83 24.86 18.37
N PRO A 256 -21.69 24.05 17.73
CA PRO A 256 -21.86 22.68 18.16
C PRO A 256 -20.51 21.96 18.08
N SER A 257 -20.16 21.22 19.13
CA SER A 257 -18.93 20.41 19.25
C SER A 257 -18.85 19.25 18.24
N THR A 258 -19.73 19.24 17.24
CA THR A 258 -19.81 18.26 16.15
C THR A 258 -18.93 18.60 14.96
N GLU A 259 -18.30 19.80 14.91
CA GLU A 259 -17.24 20.06 13.93
C GLU A 259 -16.02 19.21 14.31
N GLN A 260 -15.84 18.08 13.60
CA GLN A 260 -14.64 17.27 13.73
C GLN A 260 -13.42 18.16 13.48
N THR A 261 -12.52 18.24 14.47
CA THR A 261 -11.25 18.95 14.31
C THR A 261 -10.48 18.35 13.13
N PRO A 262 -9.80 19.15 12.29
CA PRO A 262 -9.12 18.64 11.12
C PRO A 262 -7.90 17.78 11.49
N LEU A 263 -7.47 16.92 10.57
CA LEU A 263 -6.26 16.14 10.75
C LEU A 263 -5.01 17.04 10.65
N LEU A 264 -4.39 17.32 11.80
CA LEU A 264 -3.17 18.10 11.91
C LEU A 264 -1.91 17.35 11.44
N ALA A 265 -0.88 18.10 11.05
CA ALA A 265 0.44 17.55 10.72
C ALA A 265 1.10 16.83 11.90
N GLU A 266 0.76 17.21 13.13
CA GLU A 266 1.25 16.57 14.36
C GLU A 266 0.79 15.11 14.48
N HIS A 267 -0.47 14.82 14.15
CA HIS A 267 -0.99 13.45 14.12
C HIS A 267 -0.24 12.59 13.08
N ILE A 268 0.11 13.16 11.92
CA ILE A 268 0.91 12.47 10.88
C ILE A 268 2.34 12.23 11.36
N HIS A 269 2.96 13.21 12.01
CA HIS A 269 4.30 13.06 12.59
C HIS A 269 4.33 11.96 13.67
N GLU A 270 3.34 11.92 14.56
CA GLU A 270 3.24 10.89 15.59
C GLU A 270 2.92 9.52 14.97
N ALA A 271 2.04 9.47 13.95
CA ALA A 271 1.76 8.25 13.20
C ALA A 271 3.05 7.69 12.58
N PHE A 272 3.82 8.53 11.92
CA PHE A 272 5.11 8.14 11.36
C PHE A 272 6.07 7.65 12.45
N ARG A 273 6.19 8.36 13.57
CA ARG A 273 7.04 7.95 14.71
C ARG A 273 6.67 6.55 15.22
N ARG A 274 5.39 6.25 15.40
CA ARG A 274 4.91 4.92 15.84
C ARG A 274 5.23 3.84 14.81
N LEU A 275 5.05 4.11 13.52
CA LEU A 275 5.36 3.17 12.43
C LEU A 275 6.86 2.88 12.30
N GLN A 276 7.73 3.78 12.76
CA GLN A 276 9.18 3.59 12.76
C GLN A 276 9.71 2.77 13.95
N GLN A 277 8.87 2.41 14.93
CA GLN A 277 9.30 1.62 16.08
C GLN A 277 9.51 0.15 15.70
N VAL A 278 10.77 -0.27 15.65
CA VAL A 278 11.16 -1.68 15.41
C VAL A 278 11.77 -2.25 16.70
N PRO A 279 11.27 -3.40 17.21
CA PRO A 279 11.83 -4.00 18.42
C PRO A 279 13.30 -4.40 18.21
N GLN A 280 14.16 -4.07 19.18
CA GLN A 280 15.61 -4.39 19.18
C GLN A 280 15.96 -5.32 20.35
N PRO A 281 15.51 -6.59 20.34
CA PRO A 281 15.58 -7.47 21.51
C PRO A 281 17.02 -7.86 21.91
N MET A 282 17.97 -7.89 20.97
CA MET A 282 19.31 -8.43 21.20
C MET A 282 20.35 -7.41 21.72
N LYS A 283 20.01 -6.13 21.85
CA LYS A 283 20.95 -5.04 22.18
C LYS A 283 20.57 -4.23 23.43
N ASN A 284 19.67 -4.75 24.26
CA ASN A 284 19.14 -4.09 25.45
C ASN A 284 20.13 -4.04 26.65
N PHE A 285 21.12 -4.94 26.72
CA PHE A 285 22.07 -5.01 27.84
C PHE A 285 23.35 -4.17 27.67
N ARG A 286 23.65 -3.70 26.46
CA ARG A 286 24.80 -2.82 26.20
C ARG A 286 24.29 -1.41 25.95
N GLY A 287 24.70 -0.47 26.80
CA GLY A 287 24.36 0.94 26.63
C GLY A 287 24.95 1.53 25.34
N GLY A 288 24.37 2.62 24.85
CA GLY A 288 24.83 3.36 23.67
C GLY A 288 23.72 3.62 22.65
N LEU A 289 24.00 4.54 21.71
CA LEU A 289 23.11 4.86 20.60
C LEU A 289 23.29 3.84 19.47
N VAL A 290 22.20 3.18 19.08
CA VAL A 290 22.19 2.26 17.93
C VAL A 290 21.64 2.99 16.72
N ARG A 291 22.41 3.05 15.64
CA ARG A 291 21.90 3.50 14.35
C ARG A 291 20.99 2.42 13.76
N THR A 292 19.70 2.69 13.66
CA THR A 292 18.74 1.85 12.94
C THR A 292 18.53 2.39 11.53
N ARG A 293 18.08 1.52 10.63
CA ARG A 293 17.55 1.94 9.33
C ARG A 293 16.10 2.37 9.53
N ILE A 294 15.62 3.22 8.64
CA ILE A 294 14.20 3.57 8.56
C ILE A 294 13.41 2.29 8.26
N SER A 295 12.30 2.10 8.97
CA SER A 295 11.35 1.02 8.71
C SER A 295 10.51 1.39 7.49
N LEU A 296 10.37 0.44 6.57
CA LEU A 296 9.52 0.58 5.39
C LEU A 296 8.06 0.36 5.82
N ILE A 297 7.19 1.32 5.48
CA ILE A 297 5.76 1.33 5.88
C ILE A 297 4.95 0.31 5.08
#